data_AF-I4W491-F1
#
_entry.id   AF-I4W491-F1
#
_cell.length_a   1.000
_cell.length_b   1.000
_cell.length_c   1.000
_cell.angle_alpha   90.00
_cell.angle_beta   90.00
_cell.angle_gamma   90.00
#
_symmetry.space_group_name_H-M   'P 1'
#
loop_
_entity.id
_entity.type
_entity.pdbx_description
1 polymer ?
#
loop_
_entity_poly.entity_id
_entity_poly.type
_entity_poly.pdbx_seq_one_letter_code
_entity_poly.pdbx_strand_id
1 'polypeptide(L)'
;MFDVVDFMEKMGGDAQLSQASDSELAEALAATDIASELQSVVLAKNAQHLEALLVAKPVCVLLSPPGPPGSPLHAPLPPPPPLLPEEEWEQYQRER
;
A
#
# COMPACT_ATOMS: atom_id res chain seq x y z
N MET A 1 -17.23 -1.65 -8.41
CA MET A 1 -16.82 -3.03 -8.13
C MET A 1 -16.05 -2.92 -6.83
N PHE A 2 -16.50 -3.61 -5.79
CA PHE A 2 -15.91 -3.52 -4.46
C PHE A 2 -15.07 -4.77 -4.27
N ASP A 3 -13.76 -4.61 -4.18
CA ASP A 3 -12.82 -5.73 -4.07
C ASP A 3 -12.30 -5.91 -2.64
N VAL A 4 -11.36 -6.85 -2.46
CA VAL A 4 -10.82 -7.17 -1.13
C VAL A 4 -9.94 -6.05 -0.57
N VAL A 5 -9.31 -5.24 -1.43
CA VAL A 5 -8.51 -4.09 -0.99
C VAL A 5 -9.44 -2.98 -0.50
N ASP A 6 -10.52 -2.71 -1.23
CA ASP A 6 -11.58 -1.76 -0.79
C ASP A 6 -12.20 -2.20 0.54
N PHE A 7 -12.41 -3.51 0.73
CA PHE A 7 -12.90 -4.06 1.99
C PHE A 7 -11.93 -3.85 3.14
N MET A 8 -10.63 -4.10 2.92
CA MET A 8 -9.60 -3.88 3.92
C MET A 8 -9.42 -2.40 4.25
N GLU A 9 -9.50 -1.51 3.27
CA GLU A 9 -9.49 -0.06 3.48
C GLU A 9 -10.68 0.36 4.34
N LYS A 10 -11.89 -0.12 4.01
CA LYS A 10 -13.08 0.10 4.82
C LYS A 10 -12.92 -0.44 6.24
N MET A 11 -12.36 -1.63 6.41
CA MET A 11 -12.10 -2.21 7.73
C MET A 11 -11.11 -1.37 8.55
N GLY A 12 -10.10 -0.79 7.92
CA GLY A 12 -9.15 0.11 8.58
C GLY A 12 -9.76 1.46 8.99
N GLY A 13 -10.72 1.97 8.21
CA GLY A 13 -11.42 3.23 8.47
C GLY A 13 -12.66 3.13 9.36
N ASP A 14 -13.28 1.95 9.44
CA ASP A 14 -14.51 1.69 10.20
C ASP A 14 -14.19 1.02 11.54
N ALA A 15 -14.32 1.78 12.63
CA ALA A 15 -14.05 1.31 13.98
C ALA A 15 -14.93 0.11 14.38
N GLN A 16 -16.17 0.01 13.90
CA GLN A 16 -17.05 -1.13 14.19
C GLN A 16 -16.58 -2.37 13.45
N LEU A 17 -16.23 -2.22 12.18
CA LEU A 17 -15.75 -3.35 11.37
C LEU A 17 -14.37 -3.84 11.84
N SER A 18 -13.49 -2.93 12.28
CA SER A 18 -12.18 -3.30 12.84
C SER A 18 -12.25 -4.07 14.16
N GLN A 19 -13.34 -3.91 14.92
CA GLN A 19 -13.57 -4.56 16.22
C GLN A 19 -14.63 -5.66 16.13
N ALA A 20 -15.12 -5.96 14.93
CA ALA A 20 -16.14 -6.97 14.71
C ALA A 20 -15.66 -8.36 15.15
N SER A 21 -16.57 -9.15 15.69
CA SER A 21 -16.34 -10.58 15.90
C SER A 21 -16.14 -11.29 14.56
N ASP A 22 -15.55 -12.48 14.59
CA ASP A 22 -15.31 -13.27 13.37
C ASP A 22 -16.63 -13.60 12.63
N SER A 23 -17.76 -13.73 13.35
CA SER A 23 -19.09 -13.93 12.75
C SER A 23 -19.62 -12.68 12.06
N GLU A 24 -19.51 -11.51 12.70
CA GLU A 24 -19.93 -10.23 12.11
C GLU A 24 -19.06 -9.89 10.89
N LEU A 25 -17.77 -10.20 10.96
CA LEU A 25 -16.85 -10.05 9.85
C LEU A 25 -17.20 -10.98 8.68
N ALA A 26 -17.61 -12.22 8.96
CA ALA A 26 -18.06 -13.16 7.94
C ALA A 26 -19.35 -12.69 7.25
N GLU A 27 -20.31 -12.16 8.01
CA GLU A 27 -21.52 -11.56 7.45
C GLU A 27 -21.20 -10.34 6.56
N ALA A 28 -20.29 -9.48 7.02
CA ALA A 28 -19.86 -8.31 6.26
C ALA A 28 -19.14 -8.69 4.95
N LEU A 29 -18.29 -9.73 4.97
CA LEU A 29 -17.64 -10.27 3.77
C LEU A 29 -18.64 -10.93 2.81
N ALA A 30 -19.60 -11.68 3.34
CA ALA A 30 -20.63 -12.35 2.53
C ALA A 30 -21.56 -11.37 1.81
N ALA A 31 -21.69 -10.13 2.31
CA ALA A 31 -22.43 -9.06 1.66
C ALA A 31 -21.67 -8.41 0.47
N THR A 32 -20.44 -8.85 0.18
CA THR A 32 -19.60 -8.34 -0.91
C THR A 32 -19.46 -9.35 -2.05
N ASP A 33 -19.09 -8.88 -3.24
CA ASP A 33 -18.81 -9.72 -4.41
C ASP A 33 -17.37 -10.32 -4.39
N ILE A 34 -16.68 -10.31 -3.26
CA ILE A 34 -15.32 -10.85 -3.14
C ILE A 34 -15.35 -12.37 -3.33
N ALA A 35 -14.39 -12.93 -4.09
CA ALA A 35 -14.28 -14.37 -4.28
C ALA A 35 -14.20 -15.14 -2.95
N SER A 36 -14.91 -16.26 -2.83
CA SER A 36 -14.98 -17.04 -1.58
C SER A 36 -13.61 -17.48 -1.05
N GLU A 37 -12.64 -17.72 -1.94
CA GLU A 37 -11.25 -18.00 -1.56
C GLU A 37 -10.63 -16.84 -0.76
N LEU A 38 -10.74 -15.62 -1.28
CA LEU A 38 -10.25 -14.42 -0.59
C LEU A 38 -11.01 -14.15 0.71
N GLN A 39 -12.32 -14.35 0.75
CA GLN A 39 -13.11 -14.22 1.99
C GLN A 39 -12.59 -15.18 3.07
N SER A 40 -12.34 -16.45 2.71
CA SER A 40 -11.82 -17.45 3.64
C SER A 40 -10.44 -17.11 4.20
N VAL A 41 -9.58 -16.52 3.36
CA VAL A 41 -8.24 -16.09 3.75
C VAL A 41 -8.27 -14.89 4.69
N VAL A 42 -9.16 -13.93 4.44
CA VAL A 42 -9.39 -12.78 5.34
C VAL A 42 -9.92 -13.26 6.70
N LEU A 43 -10.91 -14.15 6.73
CA LEU A 43 -11.46 -14.72 7.96
C LEU A 43 -10.43 -15.52 8.76
N ALA A 44 -9.57 -16.27 8.07
CA ALA A 44 -8.46 -17.00 8.69
C ALA A 44 -7.32 -16.09 9.17
N LYS A 45 -7.39 -14.77 8.92
CA LYS A 45 -6.35 -13.77 9.23
C LYS A 45 -4.97 -14.18 8.69
N ASN A 46 -4.96 -14.89 7.55
CA ASN A 46 -3.75 -15.45 6.96
C ASN A 46 -3.11 -14.45 5.98
N ALA A 47 -2.33 -13.53 6.53
CA ALA A 47 -1.68 -12.47 5.75
C ALA A 47 -0.76 -13.02 4.64
N GLN A 48 0.02 -14.07 4.89
CA GLN A 48 0.92 -14.65 3.87
C GLN A 48 0.16 -15.21 2.68
N HIS A 49 -0.96 -15.90 2.93
CA HIS A 49 -1.77 -16.43 1.85
C HIS A 49 -2.47 -15.32 1.07
N LEU A 50 -2.90 -14.27 1.77
CA LEU A 50 -3.49 -13.09 1.13
C LEU A 50 -2.49 -12.37 0.22
N GLU A 51 -1.24 -12.19 0.67
CA GLU A 51 -0.14 -11.64 -0.13
C GLU A 51 0.11 -12.43 -1.41
N ALA A 52 0.09 -13.77 -1.31
CA ALA A 52 0.30 -14.66 -2.45
C ALA A 52 -0.84 -14.56 -3.48
N LEU A 53 -2.09 -14.48 -3.02
CA LEU A 53 -3.26 -14.34 -3.89
C LEU A 53 -3.33 -12.97 -4.56
N LEU A 54 -2.93 -11.91 -3.85
CA LEU A 54 -2.91 -10.55 -4.37
C LEU A 54 -1.68 -10.22 -5.21
N VAL A 55 -0.67 -11.09 -5.21
CA VAL A 55 0.65 -10.84 -5.82
C VAL A 55 1.21 -9.50 -5.35
N ALA A 56 0.98 -9.18 -4.07
CA ALA A 56 1.27 -7.88 -3.46
C ALA A 56 1.86 -8.08 -2.07
N LYS A 57 2.76 -7.18 -1.67
CA LYS A 57 3.29 -7.13 -0.31
C LYS A 57 2.78 -5.88 0.42
N PRO A 58 2.29 -5.99 1.66
CA PRO A 58 1.96 -4.83 2.45
C PRO A 58 3.23 -4.02 2.71
N VAL A 59 3.19 -2.73 2.40
CA VAL A 59 4.29 -1.80 2.68
C VAL A 59 3.84 -0.89 3.82
N CYS A 60 4.40 -1.11 5.01
CA CYS A 60 4.25 -0.16 6.10
C CYS A 60 5.31 0.94 5.93
N VAL A 61 4.88 2.12 5.51
CA VAL A 61 5.76 3.30 5.44
C VAL A 61 5.62 4.09 6.73
N LEU A 62 6.74 4.30 7.42
CA LEU A 62 6.77 5.21 8.57
C LEU A 62 6.77 6.64 8.02
N LEU A 63 5.58 7.26 7.99
CA LEU A 63 5.45 8.67 7.64
C LEU A 63 5.94 9.50 8.81
N SER A 64 7.15 10.05 8.68
CA SER A 64 7.62 11.07 9.60
C SER A 64 6.79 12.34 9.40
N PRO A 65 6.40 13.06 10.47
CA PRO A 65 5.82 14.39 10.33
C PRO A 65 6.72 15.26 9.45
N PRO A 66 6.16 16.18 8.64
CA PRO A 66 6.99 17.16 7.96
C PRO A 66 7.83 17.87 9.02
N GLY A 67 9.15 17.81 8.86
CA GLY A 67 10.04 18.54 9.76
C GLY A 67 9.75 20.04 9.68
N PRO A 68 10.15 20.84 10.69
CA PRO A 68 10.08 22.29 10.59
C PRO A 68 10.77 22.77 9.30
N PRO A 69 10.35 23.92 8.74
CA PRO A 69 10.95 24.48 7.53
C PRO A 69 12.48 24.53 7.66
N GLY A 70 13.19 23.92 6.71
CA GLY A 70 14.66 23.81 6.74
C GLY A 70 15.23 22.54 7.40
N SER A 71 14.40 21.58 7.80
CA SER A 71 14.88 20.26 8.23
C SER A 71 15.56 19.49 7.09
N PRO A 72 16.58 18.65 7.36
CA PRO A 72 17.30 17.91 6.32
C PRO A 72 16.46 16.90 5.54
N LEU A 73 15.27 16.51 6.04
CA LEU A 73 14.28 15.74 5.28
C LEU A 73 13.59 16.55 4.17
N HIS A 74 13.74 17.87 4.21
CA HIS A 74 13.38 18.83 3.17
C HIS A 74 14.62 19.25 2.37
N ALA A 75 15.66 18.40 2.32
CA ALA A 75 16.70 18.57 1.32
C ALA A 75 15.99 18.68 -0.04
N PRO A 76 16.25 19.74 -0.83
CA PRO A 76 15.69 19.83 -2.16
C PRO A 76 16.01 18.51 -2.86
N LEU A 77 14.97 17.90 -3.45
CA LEU A 77 15.16 16.75 -4.32
C LEU A 77 16.36 17.06 -5.22
N PRO A 78 17.29 16.10 -5.42
CA PRO A 78 18.36 16.32 -6.38
C PRO A 78 17.71 16.79 -7.68
N PRO A 79 18.26 17.84 -8.33
CA PRO A 79 17.66 18.36 -9.54
C PRO A 79 17.44 17.20 -10.51
N PRO A 80 16.29 17.16 -11.20
CA PRO A 80 16.06 16.13 -12.21
C PRO A 80 17.25 16.14 -13.18
N PRO A 81 17.68 14.96 -13.66
CA PRO A 81 18.77 14.92 -14.62
C PRO A 81 18.41 15.74 -15.87
N PRO A 82 19.38 16.43 -16.48
CA PRO A 82 19.15 17.23 -17.67
C PRO A 82 18.60 16.35 -18.81
N LEU A 83 17.70 16.92 -19.62
CA LEU A 83 17.18 16.27 -20.82
C LEU A 83 18.25 16.30 -21.92
N LEU A 84 19.24 15.41 -21.80
CA LEU A 84 20.31 15.22 -22.77
C LEU A 84 19.94 14.12 -23.78
N PRO A 85 20.40 14.21 -25.05
CA PRO A 85 20.38 13.11 -26.00
C PRO A 85 21.05 11.85 -25.41
N GLU A 86 20.60 10.66 -25.80
CA GLU A 86 21.13 9.37 -25.32
C GLU A 86 22.65 9.27 -25.46
N GLU A 87 23.25 9.90 -26.48
CA GLU A 87 24.69 9.88 -26.70
C GLU A 87 25.50 10.65 -25.64
N GLU A 88 24.88 11.62 -24.94
CA GLU A 88 25.55 12.45 -23.94
C GLU A 88 25.35 11.94 -22.49
N TRP A 89 24.53 10.91 -22.30
CA TRP A 89 24.25 10.34 -20.97
C TRP A 89 25.47 9.64 -20.34
N GLU A 90 26.28 8.96 -21.12
CA GLU A 90 27.47 8.26 -20.61
C GLU A 90 28.55 9.24 -20.14
N GLN A 91 28.68 10.38 -20.82
CA GLN A 91 29.59 11.46 -20.43
C GLN A 91 29.10 12.12 -19.13
N TYR A 92 27.80 12.43 -19.05
CA TYR A 92 27.17 13.01 -17.85
C TYR A 92 27.32 12.13 -16.60
N GLN A 93 27.21 10.81 -16.74
CA GLN A 93 27.40 9.86 -15.63
C GLN A 93 28.87 9.77 -15.17
N ARG A 94 29.85 10.07 -16.04
CA ARG A 94 31.28 10.03 -15.71
C ARG A 94 31.73 11.28 -14.92
N GLU A 95 31.02 12.39 -15.07
CA GLU A 95 31.38 13.70 -14.50
C GLU A 95 30.67 14.00 -13.16
N ARG A 96 29.78 13.12 -12.69
CA ARG A 96 29.20 13.13 -11.33
C ARG A 96 30.02 12.33 -10.33
#